data_AF-A0A218UTS3-F1
#
_entry.id   AF-A0A218UTS3-F1
#
_cell.length_a   1.000
_cell.length_b   1.000
_cell.length_c   1.000
_cell.angle_alpha   90.00
_cell.angle_beta   90.00
_cell.angle_gamma   90.00
#
_symmetry.space_group_name_H-M   'P 1'
#
loop_
_entity.id
_entity.type
_entity.pdbx_description
1 polymer ?
#
loop_
_entity_poly.entity_id
_entity_poly.type
_entity_poly.pdbx_seq_one_letter_code
_entity_poly.pdbx_strand_id
1 'polypeptide(L)'
;MSSSSPVNYSVTEARSLHNEECELLQKSKELELDAVLGMKWKLLQAKKENLDLTIQHNQEVSNYEKQIIKLRSEFEKGEAIRQGLEYELAVARKSAHLKMCTAEEELSDAKNKLMELQVLNENLQQKVTETEKMFHNAKEKWKEEQQRLTKELNNELQNIRKKLRDMEVEHSGCNEVLKCQANELKCSTEREKRLLKELEAAAVRTKKLEEDIEAERAAHLASNFTSEIIQLRIRELEEAVRVEKDRREEALSDLEIIKKEFKGLEYAYEREKHNAQENLEKLNVLEKECYSSNNQMKEMKELIEEKKKVIMDLSARLGNAEKSYSELQSELAMAKKHQVFLTETYENNMRELELLLDSFAMSDQRTAGTCEDKDKPLSCSVVETLRCTLTAYQNKLEDTSNELEKMKILYKNMTKEFEVSEEKMCALRQDLKEAQDTMADANKELNYLHSKCADRETLIETLKMELQDVQQCWEKEQVRATESENEIQKLTRAYQKDMEEKLTFLHSLYQHLIAGCVLIKQPEGILDRFSWPELCVVLQENVDALISDLNRANEKISHLEYVCKNKSNTMKELQQSQEDAFNKMAEQMKAQASCWQNEKKYLEQQYSGLLGEVHARAQKNFS
;
A
#
# COMPACT_ATOMS: atom_id res chain seq x y z
N MET A 1 -207.33 60.41 -38.30
CA MET A 1 -208.73 59.95 -38.14
C MET A 1 -209.43 60.07 -39.49
N SER A 2 -210.45 59.24 -39.72
CA SER A 2 -211.20 59.09 -40.99
C SER A 2 -210.30 58.96 -42.25
N SER A 3 -210.83 58.86 -43.48
CA SER A 3 -212.12 58.26 -43.82
C SER A 3 -212.05 56.76 -43.46
N SER A 4 -212.79 56.26 -42.48
CA SER A 4 -214.22 55.92 -42.61
C SER A 4 -214.52 55.21 -43.94
N SER A 5 -214.93 53.95 -43.98
CA SER A 5 -215.36 53.08 -42.88
C SER A 5 -215.26 51.59 -43.27
N PRO A 6 -215.46 50.66 -42.32
CA PRO A 6 -215.63 49.22 -42.62
C PRO A 6 -217.04 48.92 -43.18
N VAL A 7 -217.45 47.64 -43.12
CA VAL A 7 -218.85 47.12 -43.20
C VAL A 7 -219.40 46.74 -44.60
N ASN A 8 -219.39 45.42 -44.87
CA ASN A 8 -220.58 44.52 -44.89
C ASN A 8 -221.78 44.81 -45.85
N TYR A 9 -222.25 43.75 -46.55
CA TYR A 9 -223.52 43.62 -47.32
C TYR A 9 -223.72 44.56 -48.55
N SER A 10 -224.50 44.25 -49.61
CA SER A 10 -224.92 42.94 -50.19
C SER A 10 -225.66 43.10 -51.55
N VAL A 11 -225.31 42.26 -52.55
CA VAL A 11 -226.13 41.79 -53.70
C VAL A 11 -226.44 42.75 -54.89
N THR A 12 -226.38 42.15 -56.11
CA THR A 12 -226.86 42.56 -57.46
C THR A 12 -226.06 43.49 -58.39
N GLU A 13 -225.96 43.03 -59.65
CA GLU A 13 -225.54 43.66 -60.94
C GLU A 13 -224.11 44.23 -61.11
N ALA A 14 -223.51 44.26 -62.33
CA ALA A 14 -223.26 43.18 -63.30
C ALA A 14 -222.18 43.59 -64.36
N ARG A 15 -221.28 42.66 -64.72
CA ARG A 15 -220.16 42.76 -65.73
C ARG A 15 -218.90 43.54 -65.30
N SER A 16 -217.78 43.20 -65.96
CA SER A 16 -216.45 43.85 -65.91
C SER A 16 -215.50 43.59 -64.72
N LEU A 17 -215.19 42.31 -64.43
CA LEU A 17 -214.09 41.91 -63.52
C LEU A 17 -213.33 40.67 -64.05
N HIS A 18 -212.35 40.84 -64.95
CA HIS A 18 -211.50 39.73 -65.43
C HIS A 18 -210.17 40.12 -66.14
N ASN A 19 -209.54 41.28 -65.86
CA ASN A 19 -208.42 41.73 -66.72
C ASN A 19 -207.23 42.45 -66.04
N GLU A 20 -207.06 42.40 -64.70
CA GLU A 20 -205.93 43.08 -64.01
C GLU A 20 -205.06 42.18 -63.11
N GLU A 21 -205.46 40.95 -62.81
CA GLU A 21 -204.65 40.02 -61.97
C GLU A 21 -203.42 39.43 -62.68
N CYS A 22 -203.30 39.56 -64.00
CA CYS A 22 -202.22 38.92 -64.76
C CYS A 22 -200.87 39.68 -64.76
N GLU A 23 -200.86 41.01 -64.58
CA GLU A 23 -199.60 41.78 -64.71
C GLU A 23 -198.64 41.58 -63.52
N LEU A 24 -199.16 41.30 -62.32
CA LEU A 24 -198.33 41.15 -61.11
C LEU A 24 -197.48 39.87 -61.11
N LEU A 25 -197.92 38.81 -61.77
CA LEU A 25 -197.19 37.53 -61.83
C LEU A 25 -196.02 37.53 -62.82
N GLN A 26 -195.96 38.49 -63.76
CA GLN A 26 -194.92 38.52 -64.79
C GLN A 26 -193.62 39.17 -64.29
N LYS A 27 -193.72 40.30 -63.54
CA LYS A 27 -192.56 41.00 -62.96
C LYS A 27 -191.78 40.19 -61.91
N SER A 28 -192.42 39.22 -61.25
CA SER A 28 -191.75 38.41 -60.21
C SER A 28 -190.63 37.51 -60.76
N LYS A 29 -190.78 37.00 -62.00
CA LYS A 29 -189.84 36.01 -62.57
C LYS A 29 -188.57 36.63 -63.15
N GLU A 30 -188.65 37.89 -63.55
CA GLU A 30 -187.54 38.63 -64.16
C GLU A 30 -186.47 38.98 -63.11
N LEU A 31 -186.90 39.32 -61.89
CA LEU A 31 -186.03 39.62 -60.74
C LEU A 31 -185.28 38.38 -60.21
N GLU A 32 -185.90 37.18 -60.23
CA GLU A 32 -185.21 35.94 -59.82
C GLU A 32 -184.06 35.58 -60.79
N LEU A 33 -184.26 35.79 -62.09
CA LEU A 33 -183.27 35.43 -63.10
C LEU A 33 -181.99 36.28 -62.98
N ASP A 34 -182.14 37.58 -62.74
CA ASP A 34 -181.02 38.52 -62.61
C ASP A 34 -180.21 38.26 -61.32
N ALA A 35 -180.89 37.90 -60.23
CA ALA A 35 -180.25 37.45 -58.99
C ALA A 35 -179.40 36.18 -59.21
N VAL A 36 -179.89 35.21 -59.99
CA VAL A 36 -179.14 33.98 -60.34
C VAL A 36 -177.92 34.27 -61.22
N LEU A 37 -178.02 35.24 -62.15
CA LEU A 37 -176.87 35.67 -62.96
C LEU A 37 -175.81 36.39 -62.10
N GLY A 38 -176.22 37.27 -61.18
CA GLY A 38 -175.33 37.89 -60.21
C GLY A 38 -174.62 36.89 -59.30
N MET A 39 -175.32 35.83 -58.84
CA MET A 39 -174.73 34.72 -58.10
C MET A 39 -173.70 33.94 -58.94
N LYS A 40 -174.02 33.63 -60.21
CA LYS A 40 -173.07 32.97 -61.14
C LYS A 40 -171.81 33.80 -61.37
N TRP A 41 -171.92 35.12 -61.54
CA TRP A 41 -170.77 35.98 -61.73
C TRP A 41 -169.87 36.00 -60.50
N LYS A 42 -170.45 36.15 -59.29
CA LYS A 42 -169.71 36.03 -58.01
C LYS A 42 -169.02 34.67 -57.86
N LEU A 43 -169.68 33.57 -58.24
CA LEU A 43 -169.09 32.22 -58.20
C LEU A 43 -167.91 32.07 -59.18
N LEU A 44 -167.99 32.67 -60.38
CA LEU A 44 -166.88 32.66 -61.34
C LEU A 44 -165.71 33.53 -60.88
N GLN A 45 -166.00 34.70 -60.31
CA GLN A 45 -164.99 35.59 -59.71
C GLN A 45 -164.28 34.91 -58.54
N ALA A 46 -165.01 34.31 -57.59
CA ALA A 46 -164.43 33.57 -56.48
C ALA A 46 -163.63 32.32 -56.93
N LYS A 47 -164.05 31.66 -58.02
CA LYS A 47 -163.26 30.58 -58.64
C LYS A 47 -161.95 31.08 -59.26
N LYS A 48 -161.96 32.27 -59.88
CA LYS A 48 -160.75 32.90 -60.40
C LYS A 48 -159.82 33.29 -59.24
N GLU A 49 -160.33 33.96 -58.22
CA GLU A 49 -159.55 34.35 -57.04
C GLU A 49 -158.93 33.13 -56.32
N ASN A 50 -159.66 32.02 -56.20
CA ASN A 50 -159.13 30.77 -55.67
C ASN A 50 -158.03 30.15 -56.57
N LEU A 51 -158.17 30.24 -57.90
CA LEU A 51 -157.13 29.79 -58.83
C LEU A 51 -155.88 30.70 -58.76
N ASP A 52 -156.05 32.01 -58.71
CA ASP A 52 -154.97 32.99 -58.58
C ASP A 52 -154.21 32.79 -57.24
N LEU A 53 -154.94 32.57 -56.13
CA LEU A 53 -154.36 32.19 -54.82
C LEU A 53 -153.63 30.84 -54.88
N THR A 54 -154.17 29.85 -55.59
CA THR A 54 -153.51 28.53 -55.78
C THR A 54 -152.22 28.68 -56.58
N ILE A 55 -152.20 29.55 -57.61
CA ILE A 55 -151.01 29.86 -58.40
C ILE A 55 -149.96 30.56 -57.53
N GLN A 56 -150.36 31.56 -56.73
CA GLN A 56 -149.45 32.23 -55.80
C GLN A 56 -148.87 31.25 -54.78
N HIS A 57 -149.70 30.42 -54.14
CA HIS A 57 -149.24 29.41 -53.18
C HIS A 57 -148.25 28.42 -53.80
N ASN A 58 -148.52 27.94 -55.02
CA ASN A 58 -147.61 27.05 -55.73
C ASN A 58 -146.27 27.74 -56.12
N GLN A 59 -146.28 29.05 -56.41
CA GLN A 59 -145.06 29.82 -56.64
C GLN A 59 -144.25 30.00 -55.35
N GLU A 60 -144.91 30.30 -54.23
CA GLU A 60 -144.31 30.39 -52.90
C GLU A 60 -143.69 29.05 -52.47
N VAL A 61 -144.45 27.94 -52.56
CA VAL A 61 -143.97 26.58 -52.31
C VAL A 61 -142.75 26.27 -53.18
N SER A 62 -142.81 26.50 -54.50
CA SER A 62 -141.68 26.27 -55.39
C SER A 62 -140.45 27.14 -55.08
N ASN A 63 -140.64 28.34 -54.52
CA ASN A 63 -139.55 29.19 -54.04
C ASN A 63 -138.92 28.63 -52.75
N TYR A 64 -139.73 28.21 -51.78
CA TYR A 64 -139.25 27.56 -50.56
C TYR A 64 -138.55 26.22 -50.86
N GLU A 65 -139.07 25.39 -51.77
CA GLU A 65 -138.43 24.16 -52.22
C GLU A 65 -137.03 24.40 -52.80
N LYS A 66 -136.88 25.42 -53.67
CA LYS A 66 -135.58 25.82 -54.23
C LYS A 66 -134.60 26.27 -53.14
N GLN A 67 -135.09 27.02 -52.15
CA GLN A 67 -134.27 27.43 -51.00
C GLN A 67 -133.87 26.24 -50.12
N ILE A 68 -134.78 25.29 -49.86
CA ILE A 68 -134.49 24.06 -49.12
C ILE A 68 -133.46 23.18 -49.85
N ILE A 69 -133.59 23.01 -51.17
CA ILE A 69 -132.61 22.26 -51.98
C ILE A 69 -131.24 22.93 -51.95
N LYS A 70 -131.19 24.27 -52.07
CA LYS A 70 -129.94 25.03 -51.96
C LYS A 70 -129.30 24.84 -50.58
N LEU A 71 -130.06 25.06 -49.50
CA LEU A 71 -129.57 24.94 -48.13
C LEU A 71 -129.12 23.52 -47.79
N ARG A 72 -129.78 22.48 -48.31
CA ARG A 72 -129.32 21.08 -48.18
C ARG A 72 -127.99 20.86 -48.89
N SER A 73 -127.83 21.33 -50.13
CA SER A 73 -126.56 21.20 -50.85
C SER A 73 -125.43 21.99 -50.20
N GLU A 74 -125.71 23.15 -49.59
CA GLU A 74 -124.73 23.94 -48.83
C GLU A 74 -124.36 23.26 -47.50
N PHE A 75 -125.34 22.66 -46.81
CA PHE A 75 -125.10 21.84 -45.61
C PHE A 75 -124.28 20.58 -45.91
N GLU A 76 -124.63 19.81 -46.94
CA GLU A 76 -123.91 18.60 -47.37
C GLU A 76 -122.44 18.91 -47.74
N LYS A 77 -122.19 20.04 -48.41
CA LYS A 77 -120.83 20.52 -48.69
C LYS A 77 -120.08 20.93 -47.42
N GLY A 78 -120.73 21.68 -46.53
CA GLY A 78 -120.13 22.08 -45.25
C GLY A 78 -119.79 20.88 -44.36
N GLU A 79 -120.66 19.87 -44.34
CA GLU A 79 -120.47 18.61 -43.61
C GLU A 79 -119.33 17.78 -44.20
N ALA A 80 -119.23 17.65 -45.53
CA ALA A 80 -118.10 16.99 -46.18
C ALA A 80 -116.76 17.70 -45.88
N ILE A 81 -116.74 19.04 -45.88
CA ILE A 81 -115.56 19.83 -45.50
C ILE A 81 -115.21 19.62 -44.03
N ARG A 82 -116.20 19.61 -43.12
CA ARG A 82 -116.01 19.35 -41.69
C ARG A 82 -115.37 17.97 -41.45
N GLN A 83 -115.90 16.93 -42.08
CA GLN A 83 -115.36 15.57 -41.98
C GLN A 83 -113.92 15.47 -42.55
N GLY A 84 -113.64 16.17 -43.66
CA GLY A 84 -112.29 16.26 -44.22
C GLY A 84 -111.29 16.90 -43.26
N LEU A 85 -111.63 18.06 -42.70
CA LEU A 85 -110.80 18.77 -41.71
C LEU A 85 -110.62 17.98 -40.41
N GLU A 86 -111.62 17.23 -39.96
CA GLU A 86 -111.51 16.34 -38.80
C GLU A 86 -110.58 15.15 -39.06
N TYR A 87 -110.60 14.58 -40.27
CA TYR A 87 -109.65 13.56 -40.70
C TYR A 87 -108.21 14.11 -40.78
N GLU A 88 -108.02 15.28 -41.41
CA GLU A 88 -106.71 15.94 -41.50
C GLU A 88 -106.16 16.28 -40.10
N LEU A 89 -106.99 16.78 -39.20
CA LEU A 89 -106.62 17.01 -37.79
C LEU A 89 -106.25 15.71 -37.06
N ALA A 90 -106.96 14.60 -37.31
CA ALA A 90 -106.63 13.30 -36.72
C ALA A 90 -105.29 12.76 -37.24
N VAL A 91 -105.02 12.87 -38.55
CA VAL A 91 -103.74 12.50 -39.17
C VAL A 91 -102.59 13.38 -38.67
N ALA A 92 -102.80 14.70 -38.61
CA ALA A 92 -101.81 15.64 -38.09
C ALA A 92 -101.49 15.38 -36.61
N ARG A 93 -102.50 15.13 -35.77
CA ARG A 93 -102.31 14.74 -34.35
C ARG A 93 -101.55 13.43 -34.22
N LYS A 94 -101.87 12.40 -35.01
CA LYS A 94 -101.15 11.11 -34.99
C LYS A 94 -99.69 11.26 -35.45
N SER A 95 -99.45 12.07 -36.47
CA SER A 95 -98.10 12.39 -36.97
C SER A 95 -97.27 13.16 -35.94
N ALA A 96 -97.86 14.16 -35.28
CA ALA A 96 -97.22 14.92 -34.21
C ALA A 96 -96.91 14.03 -32.99
N HIS A 97 -97.85 13.19 -32.55
CA HIS A 97 -97.65 12.27 -31.44
C HIS A 97 -96.56 11.23 -31.74
N LEU A 98 -96.48 10.70 -32.97
CA LEU A 98 -95.41 9.76 -33.33
C LEU A 98 -94.04 10.44 -33.27
N LYS A 99 -93.91 11.67 -33.80
CA LYS A 99 -92.68 12.47 -33.71
C LYS A 99 -92.30 12.83 -32.27
N MET A 100 -93.30 13.05 -31.42
CA MET A 100 -93.10 13.31 -29.99
C MET A 100 -92.50 12.07 -29.30
N CYS A 101 -93.09 10.89 -29.49
CA CYS A 101 -92.57 9.66 -28.90
C CYS A 101 -91.16 9.32 -29.39
N THR A 102 -90.85 9.46 -30.68
CA THR A 102 -89.48 9.23 -31.17
C THR A 102 -88.48 10.23 -30.57
N ALA A 103 -88.88 11.50 -30.38
CA ALA A 103 -88.03 12.49 -29.72
C ALA A 103 -87.89 12.24 -28.20
N GLU A 104 -88.90 11.65 -27.55
CA GLU A 104 -88.84 11.22 -26.15
C GLU A 104 -87.92 10.00 -25.97
N GLU A 105 -87.93 9.06 -26.91
CA GLU A 105 -86.99 7.93 -26.98
C GLU A 105 -85.55 8.41 -27.22
N GLU A 106 -85.32 9.24 -28.24
CA GLU A 106 -84.00 9.86 -28.50
C GLU A 106 -83.48 10.66 -27.30
N LEU A 107 -84.35 11.40 -26.60
CA LEU A 107 -83.99 12.15 -25.39
C LEU A 107 -83.71 11.22 -24.20
N SER A 108 -84.36 10.07 -24.10
CA SER A 108 -84.08 9.04 -23.10
C SER A 108 -82.70 8.44 -23.32
N ASP A 109 -82.39 8.02 -24.55
CA ASP A 109 -81.09 7.46 -24.90
C ASP A 109 -79.95 8.47 -24.75
N ALA A 110 -80.17 9.74 -25.12
CA ALA A 110 -79.22 10.81 -24.87
C ALA A 110 -78.94 11.03 -23.37
N LYS A 111 -79.96 10.93 -22.50
CA LYS A 111 -79.79 10.99 -21.03
C LYS A 111 -79.03 9.78 -20.49
N ASN A 112 -79.35 8.58 -20.98
CA ASN A 112 -78.62 7.36 -20.62
C ASN A 112 -77.14 7.48 -21.01
N LYS A 113 -76.84 7.98 -22.21
CA LYS A 113 -75.48 8.22 -22.68
C LYS A 113 -74.73 9.27 -21.87
N LEU A 114 -75.41 10.35 -21.45
CA LEU A 114 -74.85 11.35 -20.56
C LEU A 114 -74.49 10.75 -19.19
N MET A 115 -75.35 9.90 -18.63
CA MET A 115 -75.10 9.21 -17.36
C MET A 115 -73.91 8.24 -17.45
N GLU A 116 -73.80 7.46 -18.52
CA GLU A 116 -72.62 6.60 -18.79
C GLU A 116 -71.33 7.41 -18.84
N LEU A 117 -71.32 8.52 -19.58
CA LEU A 117 -70.15 9.40 -19.73
C LEU A 117 -69.78 10.09 -18.41
N GLN A 118 -70.78 10.47 -17.59
CA GLN A 118 -70.55 11.06 -16.28
C GLN A 118 -69.88 10.06 -15.33
N VAL A 119 -70.40 8.82 -15.24
CA VAL A 119 -69.80 7.75 -14.44
C VAL A 119 -68.39 7.39 -14.95
N LEU A 120 -68.17 7.39 -16.26
CA LEU A 120 -66.82 7.18 -16.83
C LEU A 120 -65.85 8.31 -16.45
N ASN A 121 -66.29 9.57 -16.50
CA ASN A 121 -65.49 10.72 -16.09
C ASN A 121 -65.15 10.69 -14.60
N GLU A 122 -66.11 10.34 -13.72
CA GLU A 122 -65.87 10.16 -12.28
C GLU A 122 -64.83 9.05 -12.01
N ASN A 123 -64.93 7.91 -12.71
CA ASN A 123 -63.92 6.84 -12.64
C ASN A 123 -62.53 7.26 -13.13
N LEU A 124 -62.46 8.09 -14.19
CA LEU A 124 -61.19 8.63 -14.70
C LEU A 124 -60.57 9.64 -13.72
N GLN A 125 -61.39 10.54 -13.14
CA GLN A 125 -60.95 11.47 -12.10
C GLN A 125 -60.43 10.73 -10.87
N GLN A 126 -61.12 9.69 -10.39
CA GLN A 126 -60.63 8.85 -9.30
C GLN A 126 -59.25 8.27 -9.61
N LYS A 127 -59.08 7.62 -10.77
CA LYS A 127 -57.80 7.05 -11.21
C LYS A 127 -56.69 8.09 -11.31
N VAL A 128 -56.97 9.30 -11.80
CA VAL A 128 -56.00 10.40 -11.78
C VAL A 128 -55.55 10.67 -10.34
N THR A 129 -56.46 10.93 -9.40
CA THR A 129 -56.05 11.21 -8.01
C THR A 129 -55.33 10.05 -7.32
N GLU A 130 -55.61 8.81 -7.69
CA GLU A 130 -54.90 7.62 -7.19
C GLU A 130 -53.47 7.55 -7.74
N THR A 131 -53.29 7.80 -9.05
CA THR A 131 -51.94 7.88 -9.66
C THR A 131 -51.12 9.06 -9.15
N GLU A 132 -51.74 10.21 -8.90
CA GLU A 132 -51.09 11.38 -8.29
C GLU A 132 -50.61 11.07 -6.85
N LYS A 133 -51.45 10.41 -6.03
CA LYS A 133 -51.08 9.96 -4.68
C LYS A 133 -49.94 8.93 -4.74
N MET A 134 -49.99 7.97 -5.65
CA MET A 134 -48.92 6.98 -5.83
C MET A 134 -47.60 7.63 -6.27
N PHE A 135 -47.64 8.59 -7.20
CA PHE A 135 -46.47 9.35 -7.65
C PHE A 135 -45.89 10.22 -6.54
N HIS A 136 -46.73 10.92 -5.76
CA HIS A 136 -46.30 11.72 -4.62
C HIS A 136 -45.60 10.85 -3.55
N ASN A 137 -46.20 9.71 -3.19
CA ASN A 137 -45.64 8.77 -2.23
C ASN A 137 -44.31 8.16 -2.72
N ALA A 138 -44.18 7.87 -4.02
CA ALA A 138 -42.93 7.41 -4.61
C ALA A 138 -41.84 8.49 -4.59
N LYS A 139 -42.21 9.75 -4.87
CA LYS A 139 -41.30 10.90 -4.87
C LYS A 139 -40.74 11.20 -3.48
N GLU A 140 -41.58 11.20 -2.44
CA GLU A 140 -41.10 11.43 -1.06
C GLU A 140 -40.27 10.24 -0.55
N LYS A 141 -40.64 8.98 -0.84
CA LYS A 141 -39.79 7.81 -0.53
C LYS A 141 -38.41 7.89 -1.18
N TRP A 142 -38.32 8.32 -2.45
CA TRP A 142 -37.02 8.47 -3.12
C TRP A 142 -36.16 9.58 -2.48
N LYS A 143 -36.79 10.67 -2.06
CA LYS A 143 -36.16 11.77 -1.32
C LYS A 143 -35.69 11.36 0.08
N GLU A 144 -36.43 10.50 0.78
CA GLU A 144 -36.00 9.87 2.04
C GLU A 144 -34.79 8.95 1.84
N GLU A 145 -34.81 8.11 0.80
CA GLU A 145 -33.70 7.21 0.42
C GLU A 145 -32.43 8.01 0.11
N GLN A 146 -32.54 9.08 -0.69
CA GLN A 146 -31.44 10.01 -0.97
C GLN A 146 -30.87 10.66 0.29
N GLN A 147 -31.73 11.10 1.23
CA GLN A 147 -31.27 11.64 2.50
C GLN A 147 -30.61 10.59 3.40
N ARG A 148 -31.01 9.31 3.32
CA ARG A 148 -30.38 8.21 4.06
C ARG A 148 -28.97 7.94 3.53
N LEU A 149 -28.85 7.68 2.22
CA LEU A 149 -27.57 7.44 1.54
C LEU A 149 -26.58 8.61 1.73
N THR A 150 -27.07 9.86 1.69
CA THR A 150 -26.24 11.05 1.95
C THR A 150 -25.69 11.07 3.39
N LYS A 151 -26.48 10.67 4.39
CA LYS A 151 -26.03 10.56 5.79
C LYS A 151 -25.04 9.42 5.98
N GLU A 152 -25.30 8.27 5.37
CA GLU A 152 -24.41 7.09 5.42
C GLU A 152 -23.04 7.40 4.79
N LEU A 153 -23.02 8.00 3.60
CA LEU A 153 -21.78 8.46 2.95
C LEU A 153 -21.03 9.51 3.80
N ASN A 154 -21.73 10.47 4.41
CA ASN A 154 -21.09 11.46 5.28
C ASN A 154 -20.51 10.83 6.55
N ASN A 155 -21.20 9.84 7.14
CA ASN A 155 -20.72 9.10 8.30
C ASN A 155 -19.46 8.28 7.96
N GLU A 156 -19.42 7.59 6.82
CA GLU A 156 -18.22 6.86 6.40
C GLU A 156 -17.07 7.79 6.02
N LEU A 157 -17.33 8.93 5.37
CA LEU A 157 -16.30 9.95 5.15
C LEU A 157 -15.74 10.49 6.48
N GLN A 158 -16.57 10.63 7.53
CA GLN A 158 -16.11 11.02 8.86
C GLN A 158 -15.33 9.89 9.56
N ASN A 159 -15.70 8.63 9.37
CA ASN A 159 -15.01 7.43 9.85
C ASN A 159 -13.61 7.31 9.22
N ILE A 160 -13.52 7.39 7.89
CA ILE A 160 -12.27 7.38 7.11
C ILE A 160 -11.38 8.55 7.53
N ARG A 161 -11.92 9.78 7.63
CA ARG A 161 -11.18 10.94 8.13
C ARG A 161 -10.66 10.77 9.56
N LYS A 162 -11.33 9.97 10.41
CA LYS A 162 -10.80 9.65 11.75
C LYS A 162 -9.63 8.67 11.64
N LYS A 163 -9.82 7.54 10.96
CA LYS A 163 -8.79 6.52 10.74
C LYS A 163 -7.51 7.09 10.12
N LEU A 164 -7.65 8.04 9.19
CA LEU A 164 -6.51 8.74 8.59
C LEU A 164 -5.70 9.53 9.63
N ARG A 165 -6.35 10.33 10.48
CA ARG A 165 -5.65 11.07 11.56
C ARG A 165 -5.03 10.15 12.61
N ASP A 166 -5.74 9.08 12.97
CA ASP A 166 -5.24 8.09 13.92
C ASP A 166 -3.93 7.46 13.36
N MET A 167 -3.92 7.10 12.07
CA MET A 167 -2.75 6.59 11.33
C MET A 167 -1.62 7.63 11.14
N GLU A 168 -1.95 8.89 10.88
CA GLU A 168 -0.97 10.00 10.80
C GLU A 168 -0.21 10.17 12.13
N VAL A 169 -0.92 10.05 13.26
CA VAL A 169 -0.32 10.09 14.59
C VAL A 169 0.57 8.87 14.84
N GLU A 170 0.09 7.65 14.56
CA GLU A 170 0.92 6.44 14.68
C GLU A 170 2.20 6.51 13.82
N HIS A 171 2.08 6.94 12.55
CA HIS A 171 3.22 7.11 11.65
C HIS A 171 4.22 8.16 12.15
N SER A 172 3.74 9.28 12.71
CA SER A 172 4.60 10.30 13.32
C SER A 172 5.39 9.74 14.51
N GLY A 173 4.74 8.98 15.41
CA GLY A 173 5.39 8.32 16.54
C GLY A 173 6.43 7.27 16.11
N CYS A 174 6.13 6.45 15.10
CA CYS A 174 7.10 5.50 14.53
C CYS A 174 8.32 6.22 13.95
N ASN A 175 8.12 7.33 13.24
CA ASN A 175 9.21 8.15 12.70
C ASN A 175 10.08 8.80 13.80
N GLU A 176 9.48 9.24 14.90
CA GLU A 176 10.23 9.73 16.07
C GLU A 176 11.05 8.63 16.74
N VAL A 177 10.50 7.42 16.91
CA VAL A 177 11.24 6.26 17.44
C VAL A 177 12.43 5.89 16.54
N LEU A 178 12.22 5.80 15.22
CA LEU A 178 13.28 5.52 14.25
C LEU A 178 14.39 6.60 14.29
N LYS A 179 14.01 7.88 14.41
CA LYS A 179 14.94 9.00 14.57
C LYS A 179 15.75 8.91 15.86
N CYS A 180 15.13 8.49 16.97
CA CYS A 180 15.83 8.24 18.23
C CYS A 180 16.82 7.07 18.12
N GLN A 181 16.40 5.95 17.53
CA GLN A 181 17.28 4.78 17.29
C GLN A 181 18.46 5.12 16.38
N ALA A 182 18.24 5.89 15.30
CA ALA A 182 19.32 6.34 14.42
C ALA A 182 20.35 7.24 15.15
N ASN A 183 19.90 8.11 16.05
CA ASN A 183 20.77 8.93 16.89
C ASN A 183 21.53 8.08 17.92
N GLU A 184 20.89 7.08 18.54
CA GLU A 184 21.54 6.19 19.50
C GLU A 184 22.62 5.32 18.83
N LEU A 185 22.32 4.74 17.66
CA LEU A 185 23.29 4.01 16.84
C LEU A 185 24.48 4.90 16.45
N LYS A 186 24.23 6.13 16.02
CA LYS A 186 25.30 7.11 15.72
C LYS A 186 26.19 7.33 16.95
N CYS A 187 25.60 7.67 18.10
CA CYS A 187 26.32 7.86 19.37
C CYS A 187 27.09 6.60 19.81
N SER A 188 26.58 5.41 19.51
CA SER A 188 27.26 4.15 19.78
C SER A 188 28.49 3.97 18.89
N THR A 189 28.39 4.17 17.57
CA THR A 189 29.56 4.08 16.67
C THR A 189 30.61 5.16 16.96
N GLU A 190 30.20 6.34 17.46
CA GLU A 190 31.13 7.40 17.92
C GLU A 190 31.79 7.07 19.28
N ARG A 191 31.20 6.19 20.09
CA ARG A 191 31.82 5.62 21.29
C ARG A 191 32.79 4.50 20.91
N GLU A 192 32.37 3.58 20.05
CA GLU A 192 33.17 2.47 19.52
C GLU A 192 34.46 2.98 18.84
N LYS A 193 34.35 3.98 17.95
CA LYS A 193 35.50 4.61 17.28
C LYS A 193 36.48 5.32 18.22
N ARG A 194 36.09 5.63 19.46
CA ARG A 194 37.00 6.14 20.50
C ARG A 194 37.67 4.98 21.24
N LEU A 195 36.89 4.00 21.70
CA LEU A 195 37.40 2.80 22.37
C LEU A 195 38.40 2.03 21.50
N LEU A 196 38.17 1.94 20.19
CA LEU A 196 39.10 1.30 19.26
C LEU A 196 40.45 2.04 19.18
N LYS A 197 40.45 3.38 19.15
CA LYS A 197 41.69 4.19 19.20
C LYS A 197 42.39 4.11 20.54
N GLU A 198 41.63 4.04 21.64
CA GLU A 198 42.16 3.86 22.99
C GLU A 198 42.81 2.48 23.15
N LEU A 199 42.24 1.44 22.51
CA LEU A 199 42.78 0.09 22.43
C LEU A 199 44.04 0.01 21.56
N GLU A 200 44.05 0.63 20.37
CA GLU A 200 45.25 0.77 19.53
C GLU A 200 46.40 1.46 20.31
N ALA A 201 46.09 2.58 20.96
CA ALA A 201 47.06 3.30 21.79
C ALA A 201 47.52 2.50 23.01
N ALA A 202 46.67 1.62 23.57
CA ALA A 202 47.07 0.70 24.63
C ALA A 202 47.99 -0.41 24.10
N ALA A 203 47.68 -1.03 22.97
CA ALA A 203 48.50 -2.06 22.35
C ALA A 203 49.91 -1.55 21.99
N VAL A 204 50.02 -0.31 21.47
CA VAL A 204 51.31 0.33 21.21
C VAL A 204 52.11 0.55 22.51
N ARG A 205 51.46 0.95 23.61
CA ARG A 205 52.13 1.06 24.93
C ARG A 205 52.58 -0.29 25.46
N THR A 206 51.76 -1.34 25.36
CA THR A 206 52.12 -2.70 25.77
C THR A 206 53.34 -3.20 24.99
N LYS A 207 53.32 -3.11 23.66
CA LYS A 207 54.46 -3.50 22.81
C LYS A 207 55.74 -2.75 23.18
N LYS A 208 55.64 -1.46 23.50
CA LYS A 208 56.81 -0.67 23.91
C LYS A 208 57.37 -1.14 25.27
N LEU A 209 56.50 -1.45 26.24
CA LEU A 209 56.92 -2.03 27.51
C LEU A 209 57.53 -3.44 27.35
N GLU A 210 57.03 -4.25 26.42
CA GLU A 210 57.63 -5.55 26.07
C GLU A 210 59.03 -5.39 25.48
N GLU A 211 59.22 -4.43 24.55
CA GLU A 211 60.53 -4.08 23.99
C GLU A 211 61.51 -3.58 25.08
N ASP A 212 61.04 -2.75 26.02
CA ASP A 212 61.88 -2.22 27.10
C ASP A 212 62.25 -3.31 28.12
N ILE A 213 61.32 -4.19 28.49
CA ILE A 213 61.58 -5.35 29.37
C ILE A 213 62.60 -6.31 28.73
N GLU A 214 62.52 -6.57 27.43
CA GLU A 214 63.50 -7.44 26.76
C GLU A 214 64.87 -6.77 26.60
N ALA A 215 64.92 -5.45 26.43
CA ALA A 215 66.16 -4.68 26.50
C ALA A 215 66.79 -4.72 27.92
N GLU A 216 65.99 -4.60 28.99
CA GLU A 216 66.47 -4.77 30.37
C GLU A 216 66.99 -6.19 30.63
N ARG A 217 66.30 -7.23 30.15
CA ARG A 217 66.77 -8.62 30.23
C ARG A 217 68.12 -8.82 29.52
N ALA A 218 68.27 -8.29 28.31
CA ALA A 218 69.51 -8.36 27.55
C ALA A 218 70.66 -7.62 28.27
N ALA A 219 70.39 -6.44 28.83
CA ALA A 219 71.37 -5.67 29.62
C ALA A 219 71.77 -6.39 30.91
N HIS A 220 70.80 -7.01 31.62
CA HIS A 220 71.06 -7.81 32.81
C HIS A 220 71.90 -9.05 32.50
N LEU A 221 71.61 -9.78 31.41
CA LEU A 221 72.44 -10.90 30.96
C LEU A 221 73.87 -10.48 30.61
N ALA A 222 74.04 -9.37 29.88
CA ALA A 222 75.36 -8.82 29.57
C ALA A 222 76.14 -8.39 30.84
N SER A 223 75.44 -7.82 31.82
CA SER A 223 76.00 -7.48 33.14
C SER A 223 76.45 -8.73 33.90
N ASN A 224 75.64 -9.79 33.92
CA ASN A 224 75.99 -11.07 34.55
C ASN A 224 77.22 -11.71 33.92
N PHE A 225 77.27 -11.83 32.58
CA PHE A 225 78.48 -12.35 31.90
C PHE A 225 79.71 -11.49 32.19
N THR A 226 79.57 -10.16 32.26
CA THR A 226 80.67 -9.26 32.64
C THR A 226 81.14 -9.51 34.08
N SER A 227 80.21 -9.74 35.01
CA SER A 227 80.50 -10.10 36.40
C SER A 227 81.20 -11.46 36.51
N GLU A 228 80.75 -12.48 35.78
CA GLU A 228 81.39 -13.79 35.72
C GLU A 228 82.83 -13.71 35.17
N ILE A 229 83.05 -12.96 34.09
CA ILE A 229 84.39 -12.71 33.53
C ILE A 229 85.29 -12.00 34.56
N ILE A 230 84.78 -11.02 35.30
CA ILE A 230 85.53 -10.34 36.37
C ILE A 230 85.85 -11.31 37.52
N GLN A 231 84.91 -12.15 37.95
CA GLN A 231 85.15 -13.16 39.00
C GLN A 231 86.18 -14.21 38.59
N LEU A 232 86.14 -14.68 37.34
CA LEU A 232 87.17 -15.57 36.79
C LEU A 232 88.53 -14.88 36.78
N ARG A 233 88.61 -13.62 36.33
CA ARG A 233 89.87 -12.86 36.31
C ARG A 233 90.41 -12.54 37.70
N ILE A 234 89.56 -12.32 38.69
CA ILE A 234 89.97 -12.20 40.10
C ILE A 234 90.62 -13.51 40.55
N ARG A 235 89.98 -14.67 40.30
CA ARG A 235 90.50 -15.99 40.67
C ARG A 235 91.85 -16.30 40.01
N GLU A 236 92.03 -15.93 38.74
CA GLU A 236 93.32 -16.04 38.04
C GLU A 236 94.42 -15.19 38.71
N LEU A 237 94.09 -13.97 39.14
CA LEU A 237 95.02 -13.07 39.82
C LEU A 237 95.32 -13.53 41.25
N GLU A 238 94.35 -14.07 41.97
CA GLU A 238 94.54 -14.70 43.28
C GLU A 238 95.49 -15.89 43.20
N GLU A 239 95.34 -16.74 42.17
CA GLU A 239 96.24 -17.88 41.94
C GLU A 239 97.65 -17.43 41.54
N ALA A 240 97.78 -16.44 40.65
CA ALA A 240 99.07 -15.86 40.31
C ALA A 240 99.78 -15.25 41.54
N VAL A 241 99.04 -14.59 42.43
CA VAL A 241 99.55 -14.06 43.71
C VAL A 241 99.88 -15.16 44.72
N ARG A 242 99.22 -16.33 44.67
CA ARG A 242 99.61 -17.51 45.46
C ARG A 242 100.97 -18.03 44.98
N VAL A 243 101.07 -18.39 43.70
CA VAL A 243 102.30 -18.92 43.09
C VAL A 243 103.50 -17.98 43.28
N GLU A 244 103.29 -16.66 43.20
CA GLU A 244 104.37 -15.69 43.41
C GLU A 244 104.74 -15.48 44.90
N LYS A 245 103.85 -15.79 45.85
CA LYS A 245 104.22 -15.94 47.27
C LYS A 245 105.02 -17.21 47.50
N ASP A 246 104.57 -18.33 46.94
CA ASP A 246 105.22 -19.63 47.10
C ASP A 246 106.67 -19.57 46.58
N ARG A 247 106.87 -19.00 45.38
CA ARG A 247 108.20 -18.66 44.81
C ARG A 247 109.03 -17.72 45.68
N ARG A 248 108.39 -16.73 46.32
CA ARG A 248 109.08 -15.80 47.22
C ARG A 248 109.53 -16.52 48.49
N GLU A 249 108.75 -17.46 49.01
CA GLU A 249 109.12 -18.26 50.18
C GLU A 249 110.24 -19.26 49.84
N GLU A 250 110.21 -19.87 48.64
CA GLU A 250 111.31 -20.64 48.05
C GLU A 250 112.60 -19.80 47.95
N ALA A 251 112.56 -18.63 47.31
CA ALA A 251 113.70 -17.73 47.19
C ALA A 251 114.21 -17.17 48.54
N LEU A 252 113.35 -17.05 49.55
CA LEU A 252 113.75 -16.71 50.92
C LEU A 252 114.44 -17.88 51.64
N SER A 253 114.02 -19.12 51.37
CA SER A 253 114.69 -20.33 51.84
C SER A 253 116.10 -20.44 51.25
N ASP A 254 116.24 -20.26 49.93
CA ASP A 254 117.53 -20.24 49.23
C ASP A 254 118.45 -19.14 49.76
N LEU A 255 117.93 -17.94 50.00
CA LEU A 255 118.70 -16.85 50.58
C LEU A 255 119.17 -17.16 52.01
N GLU A 256 118.38 -17.87 52.82
CA GLU A 256 118.80 -18.33 54.15
C GLU A 256 119.82 -19.51 54.08
N ILE A 257 119.84 -20.28 53.00
CA ILE A 257 120.92 -21.26 52.71
C ILE A 257 122.21 -20.51 52.37
N ILE A 258 122.20 -19.62 51.37
CA ILE A 258 123.36 -18.81 50.95
C ILE A 258 123.94 -18.03 52.14
N LYS A 259 123.08 -17.48 53.00
CA LYS A 259 123.47 -16.78 54.24
C LYS A 259 124.15 -17.66 55.29
N LYS A 260 123.87 -18.97 55.33
CA LYS A 260 124.62 -19.94 56.15
C LYS A 260 125.98 -20.26 55.53
N GLU A 261 126.05 -20.41 54.21
CA GLU A 261 127.31 -20.62 53.48
C GLU A 261 128.26 -19.42 53.67
N PHE A 262 127.76 -18.20 53.50
CA PHE A 262 128.53 -16.97 53.76
C PHE A 262 129.09 -16.91 55.19
N LYS A 263 128.31 -17.31 56.22
CA LYS A 263 128.82 -17.40 57.60
C LYS A 263 129.92 -18.47 57.76
N GLY A 264 129.81 -19.60 57.07
CA GLY A 264 130.86 -20.61 57.04
C GLY A 264 132.16 -20.09 56.40
N LEU A 265 132.01 -19.30 55.34
CA LEU A 265 133.11 -18.68 54.59
C LEU A 265 133.78 -17.55 55.38
N GLU A 266 132.98 -16.73 56.09
CA GLU A 266 133.44 -15.70 57.03
C GLU A 266 134.20 -16.31 58.23
N TYR A 267 133.72 -17.43 58.78
CA TYR A 267 134.41 -18.18 59.83
C TYR A 267 135.72 -18.84 59.35
N ALA A 268 135.80 -19.24 58.08
CA ALA A 268 137.05 -19.69 57.47
C ALA A 268 138.05 -18.53 57.26
N TYR A 269 137.56 -17.37 56.82
CA TYR A 269 138.36 -16.17 56.62
C TYR A 269 138.98 -15.64 57.93
N GLU A 270 138.20 -15.48 59.01
CA GLU A 270 138.73 -15.02 60.29
C GLU A 270 139.73 -16.01 60.92
N ARG A 271 139.55 -17.32 60.67
CA ARG A 271 140.55 -18.34 61.06
C ARG A 271 141.87 -18.15 60.33
N GLU A 272 141.83 -17.94 59.01
CA GLU A 272 143.06 -17.81 58.21
C GLU A 272 143.77 -16.47 58.47
N LYS A 273 143.02 -15.41 58.77
CA LYS A 273 143.53 -14.15 59.30
C LYS A 273 144.25 -14.33 60.65
N HIS A 274 143.75 -15.19 61.53
CA HIS A 274 144.44 -15.54 62.78
C HIS A 274 145.71 -16.37 62.54
N ASN A 275 145.66 -17.36 61.63
CA ASN A 275 146.83 -18.12 61.19
C ASN A 275 147.95 -17.20 60.63
N ALA A 276 147.58 -16.22 59.80
CA ALA A 276 148.50 -15.23 59.25
C ALA A 276 149.15 -14.36 60.33
N GLN A 277 148.38 -13.92 61.33
CA GLN A 277 148.88 -13.17 62.48
C GLN A 277 149.90 -14.00 63.30
N GLU A 278 149.58 -15.26 63.61
CA GLU A 278 150.47 -16.14 64.38
C GLU A 278 151.76 -16.46 63.60
N ASN A 279 151.69 -16.54 62.26
CA ASN A 279 152.87 -16.73 61.41
C ASN A 279 153.73 -15.48 61.29
N LEU A 280 153.14 -14.27 61.33
CA LEU A 280 153.88 -13.01 61.40
C LEU A 280 154.68 -12.89 62.72
N GLU A 281 154.12 -13.38 63.82
CA GLU A 281 154.79 -13.40 65.13
C GLU A 281 155.96 -14.39 65.15
N LYS A 282 155.81 -15.60 64.56
CA LYS A 282 156.92 -16.56 64.35
C LYS A 282 158.05 -15.98 63.50
N LEU A 283 157.72 -15.22 62.44
CA LEU A 283 158.71 -14.56 61.59
C LEU A 283 159.54 -13.52 62.38
N ASN A 284 158.90 -12.72 63.23
CA ASN A 284 159.56 -11.72 64.09
C ASN A 284 160.52 -12.33 65.13
N VAL A 285 160.34 -13.61 65.50
CA VAL A 285 161.29 -14.33 66.38
C VAL A 285 162.55 -14.71 65.58
N LEU A 286 162.37 -15.36 64.43
CA LEU A 286 163.47 -15.78 63.55
C LEU A 286 164.31 -14.59 63.05
N GLU A 287 163.70 -13.44 62.82
CA GLU A 287 164.43 -12.24 62.39
C GLU A 287 165.41 -11.74 63.49
N LYS A 288 165.02 -11.82 64.77
CA LYS A 288 165.89 -11.46 65.91
C LYS A 288 167.08 -12.43 66.06
N GLU A 289 166.86 -13.71 65.78
CA GLU A 289 167.94 -14.73 65.78
C GLU A 289 168.92 -14.52 64.61
N CYS A 290 168.45 -13.99 63.47
CA CYS A 290 169.30 -13.60 62.36
C CYS A 290 170.23 -12.41 62.72
N TYR A 291 169.70 -11.37 63.39
CA TYR A 291 170.50 -10.22 63.83
C TYR A 291 171.60 -10.58 64.84
N SER A 292 171.36 -11.52 65.76
CA SER A 292 172.37 -11.94 66.74
C SER A 292 173.49 -12.79 66.11
N SER A 293 173.14 -13.69 65.18
CA SER A 293 174.12 -14.49 64.41
C SER A 293 175.03 -13.61 63.54
N ASN A 294 174.47 -12.59 62.87
CA ASN A 294 175.22 -11.72 61.96
C ASN A 294 176.31 -10.90 62.68
N ASN A 295 176.10 -10.54 63.96
CA ASN A 295 177.13 -9.87 64.76
C ASN A 295 178.32 -10.77 65.10
N GLN A 296 178.09 -12.04 65.48
CA GLN A 296 179.17 -12.99 65.77
C GLN A 296 180.06 -13.26 64.54
N MET A 297 179.45 -13.30 63.34
CA MET A 297 180.20 -13.51 62.09
C MET A 297 181.08 -12.29 61.71
N LYS A 298 180.90 -11.13 62.34
CA LYS A 298 181.72 -9.94 62.12
C LYS A 298 183.07 -10.03 62.82
N GLU A 299 183.10 -10.42 64.10
CA GLU A 299 184.32 -10.55 64.90
C GLU A 299 185.25 -11.63 64.34
N MET A 300 184.70 -12.79 63.95
CA MET A 300 185.50 -13.89 63.38
C MET A 300 186.17 -13.51 62.04
N LYS A 301 185.61 -12.54 61.30
CA LYS A 301 186.16 -12.09 60.02
C LYS A 301 187.41 -11.22 60.18
N GLU A 302 187.47 -10.43 61.23
CA GLU A 302 188.61 -9.57 61.57
C GLU A 302 189.83 -10.42 62.00
N LEU A 303 189.57 -11.46 62.80
CA LEU A 303 190.57 -12.42 63.28
C LEU A 303 191.20 -13.27 62.15
N ILE A 304 190.48 -13.49 61.05
CA ILE A 304 190.99 -14.20 59.85
C ILE A 304 191.95 -13.33 59.03
N GLU A 305 191.70 -12.02 58.90
CA GLU A 305 192.52 -11.15 58.07
C GLU A 305 193.91 -10.92 58.69
N GLU A 306 193.98 -10.85 60.03
CA GLU A 306 195.23 -10.78 60.79
C GLU A 306 196.10 -12.04 60.54
N LYS A 307 195.47 -13.22 60.45
CA LYS A 307 196.14 -14.51 60.17
C LYS A 307 196.72 -14.59 58.75
N LYS A 308 196.03 -14.07 57.73
CA LYS A 308 196.54 -14.03 56.33
C LYS A 308 197.87 -13.30 56.22
N LYS A 309 198.01 -12.18 56.93
CA LYS A 309 199.19 -11.30 56.91
C LYS A 309 200.47 -12.05 57.27
N VAL A 310 200.39 -12.97 58.24
CA VAL A 310 201.50 -13.82 58.69
C VAL A 310 201.84 -14.91 57.68
N ILE A 311 200.84 -15.48 56.99
CA ILE A 311 201.04 -16.54 56.00
C ILE A 311 201.81 -16.03 54.77
N MET A 312 201.49 -14.82 54.31
CA MET A 312 202.07 -14.23 53.09
C MET A 312 203.60 -14.06 53.18
N ASP A 313 204.11 -13.68 54.36
CA ASP A 313 205.56 -13.47 54.59
C ASP A 313 206.35 -14.80 54.62
N LEU A 314 205.73 -15.86 55.17
CA LEU A 314 206.30 -17.20 55.17
C LEU A 314 206.39 -17.81 53.76
N SER A 315 205.37 -17.60 52.92
CA SER A 315 205.34 -18.10 51.54
C SER A 315 206.47 -17.54 50.67
N ALA A 316 206.83 -16.25 50.83
CA ALA A 316 207.89 -15.61 50.05
C ALA A 316 209.28 -16.23 50.27
N ARG A 317 209.52 -16.86 51.43
CA ARG A 317 210.80 -17.49 51.77
C ARG A 317 210.95 -18.91 51.23
N LEU A 318 209.84 -19.60 50.94
CA LEU A 318 209.84 -20.99 50.46
C LEU A 318 210.22 -21.09 48.97
N GLY A 319 209.67 -20.22 48.12
CA GLY A 319 209.86 -20.27 46.66
C GLY A 319 211.29 -20.05 46.17
N ASN A 320 212.20 -19.55 47.02
CA ASN A 320 213.63 -19.46 46.71
C ASN A 320 214.37 -20.80 46.87
N ALA A 321 213.81 -21.79 47.57
CA ALA A 321 214.43 -23.10 47.77
C ALA A 321 214.03 -24.10 46.66
N GLU A 322 212.78 -24.07 46.20
CA GLU A 322 212.22 -25.05 45.27
C GLU A 322 212.86 -25.00 43.87
N LYS A 323 213.41 -23.85 43.49
CA LYS A 323 214.08 -23.65 42.20
C LYS A 323 215.35 -24.51 42.02
N SER A 324 215.91 -25.02 43.12
CA SER A 324 217.08 -25.93 43.13
C SER A 324 216.71 -27.41 42.99
N TYR A 325 215.41 -27.77 43.01
CA TYR A 325 214.97 -29.17 43.03
C TYR A 325 214.66 -29.73 41.63
N SER A 326 214.24 -28.87 40.68
CA SER A 326 213.78 -29.31 39.36
C SER A 326 214.86 -29.97 38.49
N GLU A 327 216.14 -29.73 38.77
CA GLU A 327 217.26 -30.34 38.03
C GLU A 327 217.42 -31.85 38.33
N LEU A 328 216.89 -32.33 39.47
CA LEU A 328 216.97 -33.74 39.87
C LEU A 328 215.78 -34.59 39.37
N GLN A 329 214.72 -33.98 38.84
CA GLN A 329 213.45 -34.67 38.56
C GLN A 329 213.42 -35.43 37.22
N SER A 330 214.54 -35.56 36.50
CA SER A 330 214.59 -36.18 35.17
C SER A 330 214.56 -37.72 35.17
N GLU A 331 214.83 -38.39 36.29
CA GLU A 331 215.08 -39.85 36.31
C GLU A 331 213.83 -40.76 36.44
N LEU A 332 212.74 -40.31 37.07
CA LEU A 332 211.73 -41.25 37.64
C LEU A 332 210.52 -41.59 36.72
N ALA A 333 210.72 -41.72 35.41
CA ALA A 333 209.63 -41.89 34.43
C ALA A 333 209.05 -43.33 34.30
N MET A 334 209.10 -44.18 35.35
CA MET A 334 209.22 -45.64 35.17
C MET A 334 208.15 -46.59 35.74
N ALA A 335 207.07 -46.15 36.43
CA ALA A 335 206.16 -47.10 37.11
C ALA A 335 204.64 -46.74 37.14
N LYS A 336 203.86 -47.28 36.19
CA LYS A 336 202.37 -47.40 36.25
C LYS A 336 201.86 -48.62 35.43
N LYS A 337 201.31 -49.67 36.07
CA LYS A 337 200.64 -50.83 35.39
C LYS A 337 199.79 -51.69 36.37
N HIS A 338 198.61 -52.19 35.94
CA HIS A 338 197.60 -53.04 36.65
C HIS A 338 196.68 -52.30 37.70
N GLN A 339 195.49 -52.76 38.17
CA GLN A 339 194.33 -53.62 37.73
C GLN A 339 193.31 -53.74 38.92
N VAL A 340 191.95 -53.83 38.92
CA VAL A 340 190.76 -53.90 38.00
C VAL A 340 190.06 -55.30 37.81
N PHE A 341 188.75 -55.45 38.15
CA PHE A 341 187.65 -56.29 37.53
C PHE A 341 186.43 -56.68 38.48
N LEU A 342 185.24 -57.06 37.92
CA LEU A 342 183.97 -57.70 38.47
C LEU A 342 182.99 -56.87 39.37
N THR A 343 181.64 -57.06 39.52
CA THR A 343 180.40 -57.58 38.78
C THR A 343 179.14 -57.16 39.65
N GLU A 344 177.83 -57.19 39.35
CA GLU A 344 176.83 -57.94 38.49
C GLU A 344 176.37 -59.30 39.10
N THR A 345 175.12 -59.84 39.02
CA THR A 345 173.88 -59.63 38.19
C THR A 345 172.57 -60.18 38.89
N TYR A 346 171.42 -60.30 38.18
CA TYR A 346 170.09 -60.91 38.54
C TYR A 346 169.14 -60.11 39.48
N GLU A 347 167.80 -59.96 39.32
CA GLU A 347 166.70 -60.46 38.42
C GLU A 347 165.77 -61.59 38.97
N ASN A 348 164.46 -61.50 38.62
CA ASN A 348 163.39 -62.52 38.56
C ASN A 348 162.33 -62.71 39.70
N ASN A 349 161.09 -62.28 39.37
CA ASN A 349 159.85 -63.09 39.25
C ASN A 349 158.78 -63.25 40.37
N MET A 350 157.52 -63.19 39.86
CA MET A 350 156.22 -63.73 40.34
C MET A 350 155.66 -63.23 41.71
N ARG A 351 154.41 -62.76 41.88
CA ARG A 351 153.06 -62.93 41.26
C ARG A 351 152.21 -64.01 41.95
N GLU A 352 150.99 -63.61 42.35
CA GLU A 352 149.80 -64.42 42.72
C GLU A 352 149.95 -65.50 43.81
N LEU A 353 149.38 -65.24 45.01
CA LEU A 353 148.44 -66.15 45.71
C LEU A 353 147.87 -65.54 47.01
N GLU A 354 146.88 -66.23 47.60
CA GLU A 354 146.16 -65.95 48.87
C GLU A 354 145.14 -64.78 48.80
N LEU A 355 143.85 -64.99 48.47
CA LEU A 355 142.76 -65.83 49.02
C LEU A 355 142.07 -65.28 50.30
N LEU A 356 140.78 -64.98 50.14
CA LEU A 356 139.64 -65.57 50.89
C LEU A 356 139.84 -65.93 52.38
N LEU A 357 138.95 -65.40 53.24
CA LEU A 357 138.83 -65.61 54.71
C LEU A 357 139.86 -64.78 55.53
N ASP A 358 139.63 -64.38 56.79
CA ASP A 358 138.46 -64.60 57.66
C ASP A 358 138.26 -63.51 58.76
N SER A 359 137.00 -63.37 59.22
CA SER A 359 136.57 -63.14 60.62
C SER A 359 136.87 -61.86 61.45
N PHE A 360 136.02 -61.67 62.49
CA PHE A 360 136.21 -60.91 63.76
C PHE A 360 136.19 -59.35 63.77
N ALA A 361 135.60 -58.64 64.76
CA ALA A 361 134.67 -59.03 65.86
C ALA A 361 133.94 -57.83 66.55
N MET A 362 132.78 -58.11 67.18
CA MET A 362 132.14 -57.37 68.32
C MET A 362 131.73 -55.88 68.11
N SER A 363 130.86 -55.24 68.91
CA SER A 363 130.35 -55.54 70.27
C SER A 363 128.92 -55.03 70.52
N ASP A 364 128.09 -55.83 71.22
CA ASP A 364 127.03 -55.49 72.21
C ASP A 364 125.93 -54.40 71.93
N GLN A 365 124.74 -54.38 72.56
CA GLN A 365 124.20 -55.17 73.68
C GLN A 365 122.65 -55.39 73.62
N ARG A 366 122.19 -56.28 74.52
CA ARG A 366 120.82 -56.60 75.02
C ARG A 366 119.82 -55.42 75.18
N THR A 367 118.49 -55.60 75.36
CA THR A 367 117.69 -56.72 75.98
C THR A 367 116.25 -56.71 75.42
N ALA A 368 115.61 -57.85 75.07
CA ALA A 368 114.66 -58.69 75.86
C ALA A 368 113.35 -58.01 76.36
N GLY A 369 112.17 -58.65 76.35
CA GLY A 369 111.79 -60.03 75.96
C GLY A 369 110.24 -60.22 75.88
N THR A 370 109.71 -61.24 75.17
CA THR A 370 109.16 -62.55 75.66
C THR A 370 107.89 -62.46 76.55
N CYS A 371 106.86 -63.32 76.50
CA CYS A 371 106.57 -64.64 75.86
C CYS A 371 105.12 -64.64 75.26
N GLU A 372 104.70 -65.44 74.27
CA GLU A 372 104.51 -66.92 74.22
C GLU A 372 103.46 -67.48 75.22
N ASP A 373 102.60 -68.47 74.91
CA ASP A 373 102.28 -69.20 73.66
C ASP A 373 100.83 -69.80 73.71
N LYS A 374 100.46 -70.62 72.71
CA LYS A 374 99.31 -71.56 72.55
C LYS A 374 98.64 -72.10 73.85
N ASP A 375 97.37 -72.54 73.89
CA ASP A 375 96.74 -73.51 72.97
C ASP A 375 95.17 -73.59 73.04
N LYS A 376 94.56 -74.55 72.30
CA LYS A 376 93.13 -74.96 72.26
C LYS A 376 92.81 -76.07 73.31
N PRO A 377 91.59 -76.66 73.48
CA PRO A 377 90.23 -76.39 72.92
C PRO A 377 88.98 -76.55 73.88
N LEU A 378 87.77 -76.36 73.31
CA LEU A 378 86.48 -77.10 73.55
C LEU A 378 85.54 -76.86 74.78
N SER A 379 84.24 -76.65 74.46
CA SER A 379 83.01 -77.30 75.03
C SER A 379 81.96 -76.51 75.87
N CYS A 380 80.77 -76.35 75.26
CA CYS A 380 79.39 -76.48 75.80
C CYS A 380 78.81 -75.60 76.94
N SER A 381 77.71 -74.86 76.64
CA SER A 381 76.43 -74.87 77.40
C SER A 381 75.30 -74.21 76.56
N VAL A 382 74.02 -74.59 76.77
CA VAL A 382 72.90 -74.38 75.80
C VAL A 382 71.74 -73.52 76.35
N VAL A 383 71.87 -72.92 77.53
CA VAL A 383 70.73 -72.32 78.26
C VAL A 383 70.26 -70.96 77.69
N GLU A 384 71.16 -70.14 77.15
CA GLU A 384 70.83 -68.74 76.80
C GLU A 384 69.88 -68.60 75.58
N THR A 385 69.96 -69.54 74.63
CA THR A 385 69.25 -69.45 73.34
C THR A 385 67.72 -69.46 73.49
N LEU A 386 67.17 -70.17 74.49
CA LEU A 386 65.73 -70.22 74.73
C LEU A 386 65.16 -68.87 75.19
N ARG A 387 65.97 -68.03 75.86
CA ARG A 387 65.55 -66.72 76.36
C ARG A 387 65.30 -65.73 75.22
N CYS A 388 66.18 -65.72 74.21
CA CYS A 388 66.02 -64.89 73.01
C CYS A 388 64.79 -65.28 72.18
N THR A 389 64.50 -66.57 72.06
CA THR A 389 63.37 -67.07 71.25
C THR A 389 62.01 -66.64 71.84
N LEU A 390 61.86 -66.63 73.16
CA LEU A 390 60.59 -66.24 73.79
C LEU A 390 60.27 -64.75 73.57
N THR A 391 61.26 -63.87 73.74
CA THR A 391 61.11 -62.43 73.48
C THR A 391 60.82 -62.14 72.02
N ALA A 392 61.43 -62.89 71.08
CA ALA A 392 61.13 -62.77 69.66
C ALA A 392 59.67 -63.12 69.32
N TYR A 393 59.07 -64.12 69.98
CA TYR A 393 57.65 -64.43 69.82
C TYR A 393 56.72 -63.39 70.46
N GLN A 394 57.08 -62.81 71.62
CA GLN A 394 56.30 -61.71 72.21
C GLN A 394 56.31 -60.45 71.34
N ASN A 395 57.48 -60.01 70.88
CA ASN A 395 57.58 -58.85 69.99
C ASN A 395 56.81 -59.08 68.70
N LYS A 396 56.94 -60.26 68.08
CA LYS A 396 56.22 -60.59 66.85
C LYS A 396 54.69 -60.62 67.02
N LEU A 397 54.19 -61.01 68.21
CA LEU A 397 52.77 -60.93 68.53
C LEU A 397 52.31 -59.46 68.63
N GLU A 398 53.08 -58.63 69.33
CA GLU A 398 52.85 -57.19 69.47
C GLU A 398 52.89 -56.48 68.10
N ASP A 399 53.87 -56.80 67.24
CA ASP A 399 53.95 -56.29 65.87
C ASP A 399 52.69 -56.66 65.07
N THR A 400 52.23 -57.92 65.12
CA THR A 400 50.99 -58.32 64.43
C THR A 400 49.74 -57.67 65.01
N SER A 401 49.72 -57.33 66.30
CA SER A 401 48.63 -56.58 66.93
C SER A 401 48.60 -55.13 66.42
N ASN A 402 49.76 -54.49 66.33
CA ASN A 402 49.89 -53.12 65.83
C ASN A 402 49.59 -53.02 64.33
N GLU A 403 49.99 -53.99 63.51
CA GLU A 403 49.57 -54.06 62.10
C GLU A 403 48.06 -54.35 61.95
N LEU A 404 47.45 -55.15 62.82
CA LEU A 404 46.01 -55.38 62.82
C LEU A 404 45.22 -54.09 63.12
N GLU A 405 45.65 -53.28 64.10
CA GLU A 405 45.00 -52.01 64.41
C GLU A 405 45.24 -50.96 63.29
N LYS A 406 46.42 -50.92 62.67
CA LYS A 406 46.67 -50.11 61.45
C LYS A 406 45.73 -50.51 60.32
N MET A 407 45.60 -51.80 60.03
CA MET A 407 44.71 -52.31 58.97
C MET A 407 43.23 -52.01 59.27
N LYS A 408 42.83 -52.03 60.54
CA LYS A 408 41.50 -51.64 61.02
C LYS A 408 41.23 -50.14 60.89
N ILE A 409 42.24 -49.28 61.11
CA ILE A 409 42.18 -47.83 60.83
C ILE A 409 42.06 -47.59 59.31
N LEU A 410 42.87 -48.27 58.49
CA LEU A 410 42.79 -48.19 57.03
C LEU A 410 41.41 -48.62 56.51
N TYR A 411 40.87 -49.76 56.98
CA TYR A 411 39.52 -50.21 56.64
C TYR A 411 38.45 -49.19 57.02
N LYS A 412 38.55 -48.58 58.21
CA LYS A 412 37.62 -47.54 58.67
C LYS A 412 37.70 -46.26 57.84
N ASN A 413 38.88 -45.90 57.32
CA ASN A 413 39.03 -44.77 56.41
C ASN A 413 38.49 -45.10 55.01
N MET A 414 38.82 -46.28 54.47
CA MET A 414 38.32 -46.77 53.19
C MET A 414 36.78 -46.88 53.15
N THR A 415 36.17 -47.27 54.27
CA THR A 415 34.70 -47.30 54.41
C THR A 415 34.10 -45.89 54.28
N LYS A 416 34.68 -44.89 54.94
CA LYS A 416 34.24 -43.48 54.82
C LYS A 416 34.47 -42.90 53.42
N GLU A 417 35.58 -43.25 52.78
CA GLU A 417 35.86 -42.81 51.41
C GLU A 417 34.87 -43.44 50.42
N PHE A 418 34.45 -44.69 50.67
CA PHE A 418 33.36 -45.34 49.94
C PHE A 418 32.00 -44.65 50.19
N GLU A 419 31.63 -44.40 51.45
CA GLU A 419 30.40 -43.67 51.83
C GLU A 419 30.33 -42.29 51.12
N VAL A 420 31.40 -41.49 51.20
CA VAL A 420 31.50 -40.19 50.51
C VAL A 420 31.53 -40.31 48.98
N SER A 421 32.00 -41.43 48.43
CA SER A 421 31.92 -41.70 46.98
C SER A 421 30.51 -42.10 46.54
N GLU A 422 29.78 -42.84 47.37
CA GLU A 422 28.39 -43.22 47.14
C GLU A 422 27.46 -42.01 47.21
N GLU A 423 27.62 -41.14 48.22
CA GLU A 423 26.91 -39.84 48.32
C GLU A 423 27.11 -38.99 47.04
N LYS A 424 28.34 -38.85 46.56
CA LYS A 424 28.66 -38.14 45.31
C LYS A 424 28.04 -38.82 44.09
N MET A 425 28.01 -40.15 44.05
CA MET A 425 27.38 -40.91 42.97
C MET A 425 25.86 -40.79 42.99
N CYS A 426 25.25 -40.55 44.15
CA CYS A 426 23.82 -40.23 44.27
C CYS A 426 23.52 -38.80 43.83
N ALA A 427 24.30 -37.80 44.25
CA ALA A 427 24.19 -36.42 43.78
C ALA A 427 24.32 -36.33 42.24
N LEU A 428 25.38 -36.90 41.66
CA LEU A 428 25.58 -36.91 40.21
C LEU A 428 24.45 -37.63 39.44
N ARG A 429 23.78 -38.62 40.05
CA ARG A 429 22.60 -39.28 39.47
C ARG A 429 21.34 -38.40 39.53
N GLN A 430 21.21 -37.56 40.55
CA GLN A 430 20.15 -36.55 40.63
C GLN A 430 20.41 -35.42 39.62
N ASP A 431 21.61 -34.84 39.58
CA ASP A 431 22.00 -33.79 38.62
C ASP A 431 21.75 -34.24 37.16
N LEU A 432 22.16 -35.47 36.83
CA LEU A 432 21.91 -36.09 35.52
C LEU A 432 20.41 -36.20 35.20
N LYS A 433 19.58 -36.52 36.19
CA LYS A 433 18.14 -36.69 36.02
C LYS A 433 17.44 -35.34 35.84
N GLU A 434 17.79 -34.34 36.65
CA GLU A 434 17.28 -32.97 36.51
C GLU A 434 17.68 -32.35 35.15
N ALA A 435 18.91 -32.61 34.68
CA ALA A 435 19.35 -32.22 33.35
C ALA A 435 18.59 -32.93 32.22
N GLN A 436 18.28 -34.24 32.37
CA GLN A 436 17.48 -34.99 31.41
C GLN A 436 16.04 -34.48 31.32
N ASP A 437 15.40 -34.17 32.45
CA ASP A 437 14.02 -33.66 32.46
C ASP A 437 13.95 -32.23 31.91
N THR A 438 14.94 -31.38 32.25
CA THR A 438 15.10 -30.05 31.65
C THR A 438 15.28 -30.12 30.13
N MET A 439 16.10 -31.06 29.64
CA MET A 439 16.27 -31.30 28.20
C MET A 439 14.97 -31.79 27.54
N ALA A 440 14.19 -32.64 28.22
CA ALA A 440 12.91 -33.12 27.72
C ALA A 440 11.87 -32.00 27.61
N ASP A 441 11.82 -31.06 28.56
CA ASP A 441 10.93 -29.90 28.51
C ASP A 441 11.36 -28.87 27.46
N ALA A 442 12.65 -28.55 27.37
CA ALA A 442 13.18 -27.69 26.29
C ALA A 442 12.87 -28.27 24.90
N ASN A 443 12.93 -29.60 24.74
CA ASN A 443 12.57 -30.26 23.49
C ASN A 443 11.04 -30.18 23.19
N LYS A 444 10.16 -30.17 24.20
CA LYS A 444 8.72 -29.91 23.99
C LYS A 444 8.48 -28.50 23.49
N GLU A 445 9.14 -27.51 24.09
CA GLU A 445 9.03 -26.11 23.66
C GLU A 445 9.55 -25.90 22.24
N LEU A 446 10.70 -26.48 21.89
CA LEU A 446 11.25 -26.44 20.54
C LEU A 446 10.29 -27.03 19.50
N ASN A 447 9.66 -28.17 19.79
CA ASN A 447 8.65 -28.76 18.89
C ASN A 447 7.38 -27.90 18.77
N TYR A 448 6.92 -27.26 19.86
CA TYR A 448 5.81 -26.30 19.80
C TYR A 448 6.16 -25.07 18.93
N LEU A 449 7.38 -24.54 19.04
CA LEU A 449 7.86 -23.45 18.22
C LEU A 449 7.98 -23.85 16.74
N HIS A 450 8.46 -25.07 16.43
CA HIS A 450 8.49 -25.59 15.06
C HIS A 450 7.08 -25.68 14.43
N SER A 451 6.09 -26.24 15.14
CA SER A 451 4.70 -26.27 14.64
C SER A 451 4.18 -24.86 14.36
N LYS A 452 4.42 -23.92 15.30
CA LYS A 452 4.00 -22.51 15.17
C LYS A 452 4.73 -21.76 14.04
N CYS A 453 5.93 -22.19 13.66
CA CYS A 453 6.61 -21.71 12.46
C CYS A 453 5.96 -22.25 11.19
N ALA A 454 5.64 -23.56 11.13
CA ALA A 454 4.93 -24.15 9.99
C ALA A 454 3.53 -23.53 9.78
N ASP A 455 2.78 -23.30 10.86
CA ASP A 455 1.48 -22.59 10.81
C ASP A 455 1.64 -21.20 10.16
N ARG A 456 2.67 -20.46 10.55
CA ARG A 456 2.98 -19.13 9.98
C ARG A 456 3.44 -19.20 8.53
N GLU A 457 4.18 -20.23 8.15
CA GLU A 457 4.67 -20.43 6.79
C GLU A 457 3.52 -20.76 5.83
N THR A 458 2.56 -21.60 6.24
CA THR A 458 1.33 -21.82 5.45
C THR A 458 0.45 -20.58 5.33
N LEU A 459 0.38 -19.74 6.38
CA LEU A 459 -0.29 -18.44 6.32
C LEU A 459 0.41 -17.46 5.35
N ILE A 460 1.74 -17.43 5.34
CA ILE A 460 2.53 -16.61 4.40
C ILE A 460 2.29 -17.05 2.95
N GLU A 461 2.30 -18.36 2.68
CA GLU A 461 2.02 -18.90 1.34
C GLU A 461 0.57 -18.58 0.91
N THR A 462 -0.39 -18.59 1.84
CA THR A 462 -1.78 -18.19 1.59
C THR A 462 -1.90 -16.71 1.24
N LEU A 463 -1.36 -15.81 2.07
CA LEU A 463 -1.38 -14.35 1.85
C LEU A 463 -0.64 -13.95 0.55
N LYS A 464 0.38 -14.71 0.16
CA LYS A 464 1.13 -14.55 -1.09
C LYS A 464 0.30 -14.93 -2.32
N MET A 465 -0.52 -15.99 -2.23
CA MET A 465 -1.51 -16.31 -3.29
C MET A 465 -2.61 -15.25 -3.37
N GLU A 466 -3.18 -14.82 -2.23
CA GLU A 466 -4.18 -13.74 -2.18
C GLU A 466 -3.65 -12.43 -2.80
N LEU A 467 -2.41 -12.05 -2.50
CA LEU A 467 -1.76 -10.87 -3.09
C LEU A 467 -1.60 -11.00 -4.62
N GLN A 468 -1.25 -12.20 -5.11
CA GLN A 468 -1.11 -12.46 -6.55
C GLN A 468 -2.47 -12.41 -7.27
N ASP A 469 -3.54 -12.92 -6.66
CA ASP A 469 -4.89 -12.83 -7.20
C ASP A 469 -5.44 -11.39 -7.20
N VAL A 470 -5.19 -10.62 -6.13
CA VAL A 470 -5.51 -9.19 -6.07
C VAL A 470 -4.75 -8.40 -7.14
N GLN A 471 -3.46 -8.68 -7.36
CA GLN A 471 -2.68 -8.06 -8.43
C GLN A 471 -3.31 -8.35 -9.82
N GLN A 472 -3.61 -9.62 -10.12
CA GLN A 472 -4.27 -9.98 -11.37
C GLN A 472 -5.64 -9.33 -11.55
N CYS A 473 -6.39 -9.13 -10.46
CA CYS A 473 -7.70 -8.46 -10.51
C CYS A 473 -7.53 -6.95 -10.79
N TRP A 474 -6.52 -6.31 -10.20
CA TRP A 474 -6.16 -4.92 -10.49
C TRP A 474 -5.67 -4.73 -11.93
N GLU A 475 -4.83 -5.62 -12.46
CA GLU A 475 -4.40 -5.59 -13.86
C GLU A 475 -5.59 -5.70 -14.83
N LYS A 476 -6.54 -6.62 -14.55
CA LYS A 476 -7.78 -6.77 -15.32
C LYS A 476 -8.69 -5.53 -15.24
N GLU A 477 -8.72 -4.84 -14.10
CA GLU A 477 -9.49 -3.59 -13.94
C GLU A 477 -8.80 -2.40 -14.61
N GLN A 478 -7.47 -2.34 -14.60
CA GLN A 478 -6.70 -1.33 -15.34
C GLN A 478 -6.98 -1.42 -16.85
N VAL A 479 -7.03 -2.63 -17.42
CA VAL A 479 -7.43 -2.81 -18.82
C VAL A 479 -8.85 -2.29 -19.06
N ARG A 480 -9.84 -2.72 -18.26
CA ARG A 480 -11.23 -2.24 -18.36
C ARG A 480 -11.35 -0.72 -18.25
N ALA A 481 -10.59 -0.10 -17.35
CA ALA A 481 -10.56 1.35 -17.22
C ALA A 481 -10.08 2.02 -18.52
N THR A 482 -8.97 1.56 -19.12
CA THR A 482 -8.50 2.09 -20.41
C THR A 482 -9.47 1.82 -21.57
N GLU A 483 -10.16 0.69 -21.59
CA GLU A 483 -11.22 0.40 -22.59
C GLU A 483 -12.38 1.39 -22.43
N SER A 484 -12.85 1.62 -21.20
CA SER A 484 -13.92 2.57 -20.91
C SER A 484 -13.55 4.02 -21.25
N GLU A 485 -12.30 4.43 -20.99
CA GLU A 485 -11.80 5.75 -21.37
C GLU A 485 -11.74 5.91 -22.89
N ASN A 486 -11.33 4.88 -23.63
CA ASN A 486 -11.34 4.88 -25.10
C ASN A 486 -12.77 5.01 -25.66
N GLU A 487 -13.77 4.34 -25.07
CA GLU A 487 -15.17 4.52 -25.46
C GLU A 487 -15.72 5.91 -25.11
N ILE A 488 -15.39 6.45 -23.93
CA ILE A 488 -15.73 7.83 -23.57
C ILE A 488 -15.14 8.81 -24.59
N GLN A 489 -13.87 8.67 -24.96
CA GLN A 489 -13.24 9.52 -25.97
C GLN A 489 -13.90 9.38 -27.35
N LYS A 490 -14.33 8.18 -27.76
CA LYS A 490 -15.10 7.98 -29.00
C LYS A 490 -16.44 8.72 -28.95
N LEU A 491 -17.17 8.60 -27.84
CA LEU A 491 -18.44 9.28 -27.62
C LEU A 491 -18.29 10.81 -27.59
N THR A 492 -17.24 11.34 -26.94
CA THR A 492 -16.93 12.78 -26.95
C THR A 492 -16.66 13.29 -28.37
N ARG A 493 -15.85 12.58 -29.16
CA ARG A 493 -15.59 12.94 -30.57
C ARG A 493 -16.86 12.90 -31.42
N ALA A 494 -17.71 11.88 -31.23
CA ALA A 494 -18.99 11.77 -31.93
C ALA A 494 -19.96 12.90 -31.57
N TYR A 495 -20.04 13.27 -30.30
CA TYR A 495 -20.87 14.39 -29.82
C TYR A 495 -20.36 15.76 -30.32
N GLN A 496 -19.05 15.97 -30.35
CA GLN A 496 -18.44 17.17 -30.94
C GLN A 496 -18.78 17.30 -32.43
N LYS A 497 -18.68 16.19 -33.19
CA LYS A 497 -19.04 16.14 -34.62
C LYS A 497 -20.52 16.39 -34.86
N ASP A 498 -21.41 15.81 -34.06
CA ASP A 498 -22.86 16.07 -34.10
C ASP A 498 -23.19 17.56 -33.83
N MET A 499 -22.51 18.17 -32.86
CA MET A 499 -22.65 19.60 -32.56
C MET A 499 -22.15 20.49 -33.71
N GLU A 500 -21.02 20.14 -34.33
CA GLU A 500 -20.44 20.87 -35.47
C GLU A 500 -21.29 20.74 -36.75
N GLU A 501 -21.81 19.55 -37.05
CA GLU A 501 -22.74 19.31 -38.16
C GLU A 501 -24.04 20.11 -38.00
N LYS A 502 -24.61 20.09 -36.79
CA LYS A 502 -25.82 20.85 -36.48
C LYS A 502 -25.57 22.37 -36.52
N LEU A 503 -24.45 22.85 -35.97
CA LEU A 503 -24.09 24.27 -36.01
C LEU A 503 -23.90 24.74 -37.46
N THR A 504 -23.25 23.92 -38.30
CA THR A 504 -23.09 24.16 -39.74
C THR A 504 -24.44 24.21 -40.46
N PHE A 505 -25.37 23.31 -40.12
CA PHE A 505 -26.74 23.33 -40.64
C PHE A 505 -27.49 24.61 -40.24
N LEU A 506 -27.51 24.97 -38.95
CA LEU A 506 -28.21 26.17 -38.49
C LEU A 506 -27.60 27.44 -39.09
N HIS A 507 -26.26 27.55 -39.15
CA HIS A 507 -25.60 28.68 -39.81
C HIS A 507 -25.97 28.75 -41.30
N SER A 508 -26.02 27.60 -42.00
CA SER A 508 -26.47 27.54 -43.40
C SER A 508 -27.92 27.99 -43.56
N LEU A 509 -28.83 27.62 -42.65
CA LEU A 509 -30.22 28.07 -42.64
C LEU A 509 -30.32 29.58 -42.39
N TYR A 510 -29.56 30.11 -41.43
CA TYR A 510 -29.48 31.54 -41.14
C TYR A 510 -28.98 32.34 -42.36
N GLN A 511 -27.93 31.87 -43.05
CA GLN A 511 -27.46 32.49 -44.30
C GLN A 511 -28.51 32.46 -45.42
N HIS A 512 -29.31 31.39 -45.54
CA HIS A 512 -30.42 31.34 -46.49
C HIS A 512 -31.55 32.34 -46.13
N LEU A 513 -31.84 32.54 -44.84
CA LEU A 513 -32.84 33.51 -44.38
C LEU A 513 -32.37 34.97 -44.58
N ILE A 514 -31.06 35.24 -44.44
CA ILE A 514 -30.46 36.52 -44.86
C ILE A 514 -30.63 36.70 -46.37
N ALA A 515 -30.18 35.73 -47.18
CA ALA A 515 -30.13 35.83 -48.63
C ALA A 515 -31.51 35.93 -49.29
N GLY A 516 -32.53 35.28 -48.70
CA GLY A 516 -33.93 35.42 -49.11
C GLY A 516 -34.63 36.68 -48.57
N CYS A 517 -33.93 37.54 -47.81
CA CYS A 517 -34.49 38.71 -47.13
C CYS A 517 -35.70 38.38 -46.22
N VAL A 518 -35.69 37.20 -45.59
CA VAL A 518 -36.80 36.68 -44.76
C VAL A 518 -36.63 37.05 -43.28
N LEU A 519 -35.44 37.49 -42.86
CA LEU A 519 -35.19 37.94 -41.49
C LEU A 519 -35.98 39.21 -41.15
N ILE A 520 -36.71 39.17 -40.04
CA ILE A 520 -37.55 40.26 -39.54
C ILE A 520 -36.72 41.30 -38.75
N LYS A 521 -35.52 40.91 -38.29
CA LYS A 521 -34.44 41.81 -37.85
C LYS A 521 -33.10 41.26 -38.33
N GLN A 522 -32.21 42.12 -38.80
CA GLN A 522 -30.78 41.78 -38.90
C GLN A 522 -30.13 41.89 -37.52
N PRO A 523 -29.39 40.88 -37.05
CA PRO A 523 -28.55 41.01 -35.87
C PRO A 523 -27.41 42.00 -36.14
N GLU A 524 -27.20 42.95 -35.22
CA GLU A 524 -26.18 44.02 -35.34
C GLU A 524 -24.74 43.53 -35.05
N GLY A 525 -24.52 42.21 -35.11
CA GLY A 525 -23.25 41.53 -34.79
C GLY A 525 -22.46 41.10 -36.02
N ILE A 526 -21.14 40.96 -35.86
CA ILE A 526 -20.26 40.49 -36.93
C ILE A 526 -20.56 39.01 -37.26
N LEU A 527 -20.93 38.75 -38.52
CA LEU A 527 -21.44 37.48 -39.05
C LEU A 527 -20.59 36.21 -38.80
N ASP A 528 -19.34 36.38 -38.38
CA ASP A 528 -18.28 35.35 -38.40
C ASP A 528 -18.28 34.45 -37.16
N ARG A 529 -18.94 34.84 -36.05
CA ARG A 529 -18.97 34.06 -34.80
C ARG A 529 -20.30 34.18 -34.05
N PHE A 530 -21.19 33.24 -34.30
CA PHE A 530 -22.32 32.94 -33.42
C PHE A 530 -22.07 31.62 -32.69
N SER A 531 -22.41 31.54 -31.40
CA SER A 531 -22.47 30.27 -30.68
C SER A 531 -23.78 29.51 -30.97
N TRP A 532 -23.81 28.22 -30.65
CA TRP A 532 -25.01 27.37 -30.83
C TRP A 532 -26.26 27.93 -30.14
N PRO A 533 -26.23 28.37 -28.85
CA PRO A 533 -27.36 29.04 -28.22
C PRO A 533 -27.80 30.34 -28.91
N GLU A 534 -26.87 31.20 -29.31
CA GLU A 534 -27.19 32.49 -29.97
C GLU A 534 -27.92 32.27 -31.29
N LEU A 535 -27.41 31.38 -32.13
CA LEU A 535 -27.99 31.14 -33.46
C LEU A 535 -29.30 30.34 -33.37
N CYS A 536 -29.46 29.48 -32.36
CA CYS A 536 -30.77 28.91 -32.00
C CYS A 536 -31.80 30.01 -31.65
N VAL A 537 -31.44 30.97 -30.79
CA VAL A 537 -32.35 32.07 -30.38
C VAL A 537 -32.74 32.94 -31.57
N VAL A 538 -31.77 33.38 -32.38
CA VAL A 538 -32.03 34.20 -33.57
C VAL A 538 -32.96 33.48 -34.57
N LEU A 539 -32.76 32.18 -34.80
CA LEU A 539 -33.65 31.41 -35.67
C LEU A 539 -35.05 31.23 -35.06
N GLN A 540 -35.15 30.93 -33.76
CA GLN A 540 -36.43 30.76 -33.06
C GLN A 540 -37.26 32.05 -33.10
N GLU A 541 -36.68 33.21 -32.78
CA GLU A 541 -37.37 34.50 -32.84
C GLU A 541 -37.92 34.83 -34.24
N ASN A 542 -37.16 34.52 -35.29
CA ASN A 542 -37.62 34.71 -36.67
C ASN A 542 -38.72 33.72 -37.06
N VAL A 543 -38.64 32.45 -36.63
CA VAL A 543 -39.69 31.45 -36.87
C VAL A 543 -40.99 31.83 -36.17
N ASP A 544 -40.95 32.21 -34.89
CA ASP A 544 -42.15 32.61 -34.12
C ASP A 544 -42.82 33.87 -34.69
N ALA A 545 -42.02 34.82 -35.18
CA ALA A 545 -42.55 36.01 -35.85
C ALA A 545 -43.16 35.69 -37.23
N LEU A 546 -42.55 34.81 -38.03
CA LEU A 546 -43.10 34.33 -39.31
C LEU A 546 -44.41 33.55 -39.10
N ILE A 547 -44.49 32.69 -38.07
CA ILE A 547 -45.72 32.00 -37.68
C ILE A 547 -46.81 33.00 -37.26
N SER A 548 -46.44 34.03 -36.50
CA SER A 548 -47.36 35.08 -36.05
C SER A 548 -47.97 35.86 -37.22
N ASP A 549 -47.17 36.23 -38.23
CA ASP A 549 -47.68 36.94 -39.40
C ASP A 549 -48.38 36.04 -40.42
N LEU A 550 -48.04 34.75 -40.50
CA LEU A 550 -48.83 33.75 -41.24
C LEU A 550 -50.23 33.58 -40.63
N ASN A 551 -50.33 33.46 -39.31
CA ASN A 551 -51.61 33.39 -38.62
C ASN A 551 -52.44 34.67 -38.85
N ARG A 552 -51.81 35.85 -38.74
CA ARG A 552 -52.44 37.15 -39.06
C ARG A 552 -52.89 37.26 -40.52
N ALA A 553 -52.19 36.62 -41.46
CA ALA A 553 -52.60 36.53 -42.86
C ALA A 553 -53.82 35.62 -43.03
N ASN A 554 -53.83 34.45 -42.37
CA ASN A 554 -54.97 33.52 -42.37
C ASN A 554 -56.24 34.16 -41.76
N GLU A 555 -56.12 34.91 -40.66
CA GLU A 555 -57.23 35.69 -40.08
C GLU A 555 -57.83 36.68 -41.11
N LYS A 556 -56.97 37.42 -41.83
CA LYS A 556 -57.40 38.34 -42.89
C LYS A 556 -58.08 37.61 -44.05
N ILE A 557 -57.56 36.44 -44.45
CA ILE A 557 -58.16 35.60 -45.49
C ILE A 557 -59.54 35.13 -45.05
N SER A 558 -59.68 34.52 -43.87
CA SER A 558 -60.98 34.07 -43.34
C SER A 558 -62.00 35.21 -43.21
N HIS A 559 -61.56 36.42 -42.83
CA HIS A 559 -62.43 37.59 -42.81
C HIS A 559 -62.87 38.01 -44.23
N LEU A 560 -61.96 38.03 -45.21
CA LEU A 560 -62.29 38.35 -46.60
C LEU A 560 -63.20 37.28 -47.23
N GLU A 561 -62.97 36.00 -46.95
CA GLU A 561 -63.84 34.89 -47.37
C GLU A 561 -65.26 35.05 -46.80
N TYR A 562 -65.39 35.38 -45.51
CA TYR A 562 -66.67 35.67 -44.87
C TYR A 562 -67.38 36.86 -45.54
N VAL A 563 -66.67 37.96 -45.79
CA VAL A 563 -67.23 39.15 -46.49
C VAL A 563 -67.64 38.82 -47.92
N CYS A 564 -66.85 38.03 -48.66
CA CYS A 564 -67.18 37.58 -50.02
C CYS A 564 -68.39 36.63 -50.03
N LYS A 565 -68.48 35.71 -49.07
CA LYS A 565 -69.62 34.79 -48.92
C LYS A 565 -70.92 35.56 -48.61
N ASN A 566 -70.86 36.53 -47.69
CA ASN A 566 -72.01 37.39 -47.40
C ASN A 566 -72.44 38.21 -48.62
N LYS A 567 -71.50 38.83 -49.35
CA LYS A 567 -71.80 39.54 -50.61
C LYS A 567 -72.37 38.62 -51.70
N SER A 568 -71.92 37.36 -51.77
CA SER A 568 -72.48 36.38 -52.71
C SER A 568 -73.90 35.98 -52.34
N ASN A 569 -74.20 35.83 -51.05
CA ASN A 569 -75.55 35.52 -50.57
C ASN A 569 -76.53 36.66 -50.85
N THR A 570 -76.20 37.91 -50.48
CA THR A 570 -77.07 39.06 -50.75
C THR A 570 -77.27 39.33 -52.24
N MET A 571 -76.27 39.04 -53.08
CA MET A 571 -76.42 39.09 -54.54
C MET A 571 -77.43 38.05 -55.07
N LYS A 572 -77.42 36.83 -54.51
CA LYS A 572 -78.40 35.77 -54.85
C LYS A 572 -79.82 36.12 -54.37
N GLU A 573 -79.95 36.65 -53.16
CA GLU A 573 -81.22 37.13 -52.60
C GLU A 573 -81.82 38.26 -53.47
N LEU A 574 -80.99 39.21 -53.89
CA LEU A 574 -81.38 40.28 -54.81
C LEU A 574 -81.79 39.74 -56.19
N GLN A 575 -81.02 38.80 -56.74
CA GLN A 575 -81.34 38.16 -58.02
C GLN A 575 -82.66 37.38 -57.96
N GLN A 576 -82.89 36.58 -56.91
CA GLN A 576 -84.15 35.85 -56.73
C GLN A 576 -85.34 36.80 -56.60
N SER A 577 -85.20 37.88 -55.81
CA SER A 577 -86.23 38.92 -55.67
C SER A 577 -86.57 39.60 -57.01
N GLN A 578 -85.57 39.81 -57.87
CA GLN A 578 -85.75 40.33 -59.22
C GLN A 578 -86.44 39.31 -60.16
N GLU A 579 -86.04 38.04 -60.11
CA GLU A 579 -86.65 36.92 -60.86
C GLU A 579 -88.14 36.77 -60.48
N ASP A 580 -88.46 36.77 -59.19
CA ASP A 580 -89.82 36.68 -58.66
C ASP A 580 -90.69 37.89 -59.09
N ALA A 581 -90.11 39.10 -59.08
CA ALA A 581 -90.78 40.31 -59.54
C ALA A 581 -91.07 40.27 -61.05
N PHE A 582 -90.14 39.78 -61.88
CA PHE A 582 -90.37 39.60 -63.31
C PHE A 582 -91.41 38.50 -63.59
N ASN A 583 -91.37 37.38 -62.89
CA ASN A 583 -92.37 36.32 -63.03
C ASN A 583 -93.78 36.84 -62.70
N LYS A 584 -93.94 37.56 -61.59
CA LYS A 584 -95.20 38.21 -61.20
C LYS A 584 -95.69 39.24 -62.24
N MET A 585 -94.78 40.02 -62.84
CA MET A 585 -95.11 40.95 -63.92
C MET A 585 -95.55 40.21 -65.20
N ALA A 586 -94.89 39.09 -65.53
CA ALA A 586 -95.26 38.26 -66.68
C ALA A 586 -96.62 37.56 -66.49
N GLU A 587 -96.97 37.15 -65.27
CA GLU A 587 -98.32 36.68 -64.93
C GLU A 587 -99.38 37.78 -65.07
N GLN A 588 -99.08 39.00 -64.59
CA GLN A 588 -99.97 40.16 -64.78
C GLN A 588 -100.17 40.49 -66.27
N MET A 589 -99.11 40.46 -67.09
CA MET A 589 -99.24 40.64 -68.54
C MET A 589 -100.04 39.52 -69.21
N LYS A 590 -99.88 38.25 -68.81
CA LYS A 590 -100.71 37.14 -69.30
C LYS A 590 -102.18 37.32 -68.92
N ALA A 591 -102.48 37.78 -67.70
CA ALA A 591 -103.83 38.07 -67.26
C ALA A 591 -104.45 39.24 -68.05
N GLN A 592 -103.70 40.32 -68.29
CA GLN A 592 -104.14 41.45 -69.11
C GLN A 592 -104.39 41.04 -70.56
N ALA A 593 -103.47 40.27 -71.16
CA ALA A 593 -103.62 39.76 -72.52
C ALA A 593 -104.83 38.82 -72.66
N SER A 594 -105.10 37.97 -71.67
CA SER A 594 -106.31 37.11 -71.69
C SER A 594 -107.59 37.92 -71.55
N CYS A 595 -107.59 39.00 -70.75
CA CYS A 595 -108.69 39.95 -70.66
C CYS A 595 -108.98 40.61 -72.02
N TRP A 596 -107.97 41.21 -72.65
CA TRP A 596 -108.09 41.80 -73.99
C TRP A 596 -108.50 40.78 -75.06
N GLN A 597 -108.06 39.53 -74.97
CA GLN A 597 -108.46 38.50 -75.94
C GLN A 597 -109.90 38.00 -75.71
N ASN A 598 -110.42 38.04 -74.48
CA ASN A 598 -111.83 37.79 -74.20
C ASN A 598 -112.72 38.96 -74.66
N GLU A 599 -112.28 40.20 -74.43
CA GLU A 599 -112.95 41.42 -74.91
C GLU A 599 -112.98 41.45 -76.45
N LYS A 600 -111.86 41.12 -77.11
CA LYS A 600 -111.78 40.94 -78.56
C LYS A 600 -112.78 39.88 -79.04
N LYS A 601 -112.83 38.69 -78.43
CA LYS A 601 -113.79 37.63 -78.82
C LYS A 601 -115.24 38.09 -78.67
N TYR A 602 -115.55 38.83 -77.60
CA TYR A 602 -116.88 39.41 -77.39
C TYR A 602 -117.23 40.39 -78.50
N LEU A 603 -116.33 41.30 -78.87
CA LEU A 603 -116.52 42.22 -80.00
C LEU A 603 -116.64 41.47 -81.34
N GLU A 604 -115.83 40.45 -81.60
CA GLU A 604 -115.92 39.61 -82.80
C GLU A 604 -117.28 38.87 -82.88
N GLN A 605 -117.83 38.40 -81.75
CA GLN A 605 -119.18 37.84 -81.69
C GLN A 605 -120.27 38.89 -81.94
N GLN A 606 -120.16 40.09 -81.36
CA GLN A 606 -121.10 41.20 -81.60
C GLN A 606 -121.11 41.61 -83.08
N TYR A 607 -119.94 41.80 -83.69
CA TYR A 607 -119.83 42.09 -85.13
C TYR A 607 -120.34 40.95 -86.01
N SER A 608 -120.09 39.69 -85.63
CA SER A 608 -120.61 38.52 -86.36
C SER A 608 -122.14 38.44 -86.30
N GLY A 609 -122.73 38.76 -85.15
CA GLY A 609 -124.19 38.89 -84.99
C GLY A 609 -124.74 40.00 -85.88
N LEU A 610 -124.13 41.19 -85.85
CA LEU A 610 -124.54 42.34 -86.68
C LEU A 610 -124.42 42.05 -88.19
N LEU A 611 -123.35 41.35 -88.61
CA LEU A 611 -123.16 40.89 -89.99
C LEU A 611 -124.21 39.84 -90.39
N GLY A 612 -124.55 38.93 -89.48
CA GLY A 612 -125.63 37.95 -89.67
C GLY A 612 -126.99 38.64 -89.84
N GLU A 613 -127.30 39.64 -89.02
CA GLU A 613 -128.50 40.47 -89.19
C GLU A 613 -128.50 41.23 -90.53
N VAL A 614 -127.36 41.80 -90.93
CA VAL A 614 -127.25 42.50 -92.22
C VAL A 614 -127.42 41.53 -93.39
N HIS A 615 -126.88 40.31 -93.32
CA HIS A 615 -127.13 39.27 -94.31
C HIS A 615 -128.61 38.84 -94.33
N ALA A 616 -129.24 38.65 -93.17
CA ALA A 616 -130.66 38.30 -93.09
C ALA A 616 -131.58 39.43 -93.63
N ARG A 617 -131.20 40.70 -93.44
CA ARG A 617 -131.87 41.86 -94.05
C ARG A 617 -131.61 41.94 -95.57
N ALA A 618 -130.39 41.66 -96.02
CA ALA A 618 -130.07 41.63 -97.45
C ALA A 618 -130.82 40.52 -98.19
N GLN A 619 -130.90 39.31 -97.62
CA GLN A 619 -131.70 38.21 -98.18
C GLN A 619 -133.20 38.53 -98.20
N LYS A 620 -133.71 39.27 -97.21
CA LYS A 620 -135.09 39.81 -97.21
C LYS A 620 -135.35 40.95 -98.21
N ASN A 621 -134.30 41.49 -98.86
CA ASN A 621 -134.41 42.50 -99.91
C ASN A 621 -134.19 41.91 -101.32
N PHE A 622 -134.00 40.59 -101.43
CA PHE A 622 -133.91 39.84 -102.69
C PHE A 622 -134.99 38.74 -102.76
N SER A 623 -136.13 38.98 -102.09
CA SER A 623 -137.37 38.20 -102.11
C SER A 623 -138.58 39.14 -102.00
#